data_AF-X1R817-F1
#
_entry.id   AF-X1R817-F1
#
_cell.length_a   1.000
_cell.length_b   1.000
_cell.length_c   1.000
_cell.angle_alpha   90.00
_cell.angle_beta   90.00
_cell.angle_gamma   90.00
#
_symmetry.space_group_name_H-M   'P 1'
#
loop_
_entity.id
_entity.type
_entity.pdbx_description
1 polymer ?
#
loop_
_entity_poly.entity_id
_entity_poly.type
_entity_poly.pdbx_seq_one_letter_code
_entity_poly.pdbx_strand_id
1 'polypeptide(L)'
;PNEDTLTYSAGNLPSGATFTSRTFRWTPDYNQAGAYELTFAVSDGELTDSEDITINVNNVPSYGQISGTVTDADNGGPISGAQVSDGTRSATTYSTGSYTISDVPQGSYTVTASASDYQSSSKTVTVEADEASTANFSLTPVPNQAPVLSPIGDKNIAEGLLLR
;
A
#
# COMPACT_ATOMS: atom_id res chain seq x y z
N PRO A 1 -1.39 -53.43 -33.11
CA PRO A 1 -1.23 -52.01 -32.74
C PRO A 1 -0.08 -51.91 -31.75
N ASN A 2 1.03 -51.26 -32.13
CA ASN A 2 2.19 -51.14 -31.24
C ASN A 2 1.79 -50.29 -30.04
N GLU A 3 2.04 -50.81 -28.83
CA GLU A 3 1.68 -50.21 -27.54
C GLU A 3 2.64 -49.07 -27.18
N ASP A 4 2.86 -48.13 -28.11
CA ASP A 4 3.82 -47.06 -27.91
C ASP A 4 3.32 -46.14 -26.79
N THR A 5 4.15 -46.03 -25.74
CA THR A 5 3.81 -45.24 -24.55
C THR A 5 4.00 -43.76 -24.88
N LEU A 6 2.88 -43.06 -25.06
CA LEU A 6 2.91 -41.62 -25.34
C LEU A 6 3.18 -40.82 -24.05
N THR A 7 4.24 -39.99 -24.10
CA THR A 7 4.60 -39.04 -23.05
C THR A 7 4.12 -37.64 -23.45
N TYR A 8 3.46 -36.95 -22.51
CA TYR A 8 2.92 -35.61 -22.71
C TYR A 8 3.62 -34.65 -21.75
N SER A 9 4.07 -33.52 -22.26
CA SER A 9 4.74 -32.49 -21.46
C SER A 9 4.22 -31.10 -21.81
N ALA A 10 4.45 -30.16 -20.88
CA ALA A 10 4.19 -28.75 -21.09
C ALA A 10 5.41 -27.95 -20.60
N GLY A 11 5.91 -27.05 -21.45
CA GLY A 11 6.98 -26.12 -21.16
C GLY A 11 6.46 -24.72 -20.82
N ASN A 12 7.33 -23.89 -20.24
CA ASN A 12 7.04 -22.47 -19.94
C ASN A 12 5.78 -22.25 -19.10
N LEU A 13 5.50 -23.16 -18.17
CA LEU A 13 4.33 -23.04 -17.29
C LEU A 13 4.41 -21.75 -16.45
N PRO A 14 3.34 -20.93 -16.44
CA PRO A 14 3.25 -19.78 -15.53
C PRO A 14 3.34 -20.20 -14.07
N SER A 15 3.73 -19.28 -13.18
CA SER A 15 3.74 -19.55 -11.74
C SER A 15 2.33 -19.96 -11.27
N GLY A 16 2.23 -21.05 -10.50
CA GLY A 16 0.96 -21.64 -10.05
C GLY A 16 0.25 -22.51 -11.08
N ALA A 17 0.75 -22.60 -12.32
CA ALA A 17 0.22 -23.53 -13.32
C ALA A 17 0.76 -24.95 -13.11
N THR A 18 -0.06 -25.94 -13.45
CA THR A 18 0.31 -27.36 -13.39
C THR A 18 -0.12 -28.05 -14.67
N PHE A 19 0.63 -29.07 -15.07
CA PHE A 19 0.25 -29.97 -16.15
C PHE A 19 0.38 -31.41 -15.66
N THR A 20 -0.74 -32.09 -15.46
CA THR A 20 -0.78 -33.45 -14.93
C THR A 20 -1.86 -34.25 -15.62
N SER A 21 -1.54 -35.50 -15.98
CA SER A 21 -2.48 -36.38 -16.69
C SER A 21 -3.12 -35.70 -17.90
N ARG A 22 -2.30 -35.03 -18.72
CA ARG A 22 -2.71 -34.27 -19.92
C ARG A 22 -3.67 -33.11 -19.66
N THR A 23 -3.78 -32.67 -18.40
CA THR A 23 -4.65 -31.57 -18.00
C THR A 23 -3.79 -30.41 -17.52
N PHE A 24 -3.89 -29.27 -18.22
CA PHE A 24 -3.35 -28.00 -17.75
C PHE A 24 -4.34 -27.36 -16.76
N ARG A 25 -3.85 -26.90 -15.61
CA ARG A 25 -4.63 -26.16 -14.62
C ARG A 25 -3.85 -24.94 -14.18
N TRP A 26 -4.50 -23.78 -14.23
CA TRP A 26 -3.94 -22.53 -13.77
C TRP A 26 -5.06 -21.60 -13.31
N THR A 27 -4.81 -20.87 -12.25
CA THR A 27 -5.66 -19.79 -11.75
C THR A 27 -4.76 -18.59 -11.58
N PRO A 28 -4.72 -17.67 -12.57
CA PRO A 28 -3.85 -16.50 -12.49
C PRO A 28 -4.15 -15.66 -11.25
N ASP A 29 -3.13 -15.14 -10.58
CA ASP A 29 -3.28 -14.13 -9.55
C ASP A 29 -3.33 -12.70 -10.14
N TYR A 30 -3.62 -11.69 -9.31
CA TYR A 30 -3.77 -10.30 -9.76
C TYR A 30 -2.47 -9.67 -10.31
N ASN A 31 -1.31 -10.29 -10.08
CA ASN A 31 -0.01 -9.85 -10.60
C ASN A 31 0.40 -10.59 -11.88
N GLN A 32 -0.49 -11.42 -12.45
CA GLN A 32 -0.21 -12.26 -13.62
C GLN A 32 -0.93 -11.80 -14.90
N ALA A 33 -1.29 -10.52 -15.01
CA ALA A 33 -1.77 -9.97 -16.27
C ALA A 33 -0.65 -9.94 -17.31
N GLY A 34 -0.94 -10.41 -18.53
CA GLY A 34 0.05 -10.49 -19.61
C GLY A 34 -0.20 -11.64 -20.59
N ALA A 35 0.70 -11.77 -21.56
CA ALA A 35 0.71 -12.87 -22.51
C ALA A 35 1.72 -13.92 -22.06
N TYR A 36 1.29 -15.19 -22.05
CA TYR A 36 2.11 -16.33 -21.66
C TYR A 36 2.20 -17.30 -22.82
N GLU A 37 3.41 -17.54 -23.28
CA GLU A 37 3.70 -18.51 -24.34
C GLU A 37 4.04 -19.86 -23.71
N LEU A 38 3.22 -20.87 -24.01
CA LEU A 38 3.36 -22.23 -23.50
C LEU A 38 3.58 -23.17 -24.67
N THR A 39 4.42 -24.18 -24.46
CA THR A 39 4.66 -25.23 -25.45
C THR A 39 4.10 -26.54 -24.92
N PHE A 40 3.17 -27.17 -25.63
CA PHE A 40 2.70 -28.52 -25.33
C PHE A 40 3.35 -29.50 -26.30
N ALA A 41 3.81 -30.65 -25.81
CA ALA A 41 4.45 -31.66 -26.65
C ALA A 41 3.93 -33.07 -26.34
N VAL A 42 3.90 -33.90 -27.37
CA VAL A 42 3.63 -35.34 -27.28
C VAL A 42 4.75 -36.10 -27.98
N SER A 43 5.26 -37.14 -27.34
CA SER A 43 6.31 -38.00 -27.90
C SER A 43 6.01 -39.48 -27.68
N ASP A 44 6.36 -40.30 -28.66
CA ASP A 44 6.35 -41.77 -28.61
C ASP A 44 7.71 -42.36 -28.20
N GLY A 45 8.70 -41.51 -27.87
CA GLY A 45 10.07 -41.89 -27.54
C GLY A 45 11.06 -41.78 -28.71
N GLU A 46 10.57 -41.67 -29.94
CA GLU A 46 11.40 -41.56 -31.16
C GLU A 46 11.19 -40.20 -31.85
N LEU A 47 9.93 -39.78 -32.00
CA LEU A 47 9.54 -38.50 -32.57
C LEU A 47 8.77 -37.67 -31.54
N THR A 48 8.74 -36.36 -31.75
CA THR A 48 7.99 -35.42 -30.92
C THR A 48 7.22 -34.48 -31.85
N ASP A 49 5.95 -34.28 -31.52
CA ASP A 49 5.14 -33.20 -32.06
C ASP A 49 4.90 -32.16 -30.96
N SER A 50 4.89 -30.88 -31.32
CA SER A 50 4.78 -29.78 -30.37
C SER A 50 3.97 -28.62 -30.92
N GLU A 51 3.20 -27.98 -30.05
CA GLU A 51 2.39 -26.81 -30.35
C GLU A 51 2.70 -25.69 -29.35
N ASP A 52 2.97 -24.50 -29.88
CA ASP A 52 3.10 -23.27 -29.10
C ASP A 52 1.74 -22.55 -29.06
N ILE A 53 1.29 -22.22 -27.85
CA ILE A 53 0.06 -21.44 -27.63
C ILE A 53 0.35 -20.18 -26.83
N THR A 54 -0.49 -19.17 -27.00
CA THR A 54 -0.47 -17.96 -26.18
C THR A 54 -1.72 -17.87 -25.33
N ILE A 55 -1.56 -17.77 -24.02
CA ILE A 55 -2.63 -17.46 -23.07
C ILE A 55 -2.54 -15.98 -22.71
N ASN A 56 -3.60 -15.22 -22.98
CA ASN A 56 -3.69 -13.82 -22.62
C ASN A 56 -4.50 -13.66 -21.32
N VAL A 57 -3.85 -13.19 -20.27
CA VAL A 57 -4.50 -12.80 -19.01
C VAL A 57 -4.74 -11.30 -19.04
N ASN A 58 -6.01 -10.91 -19.00
CA ASN A 58 -6.39 -9.50 -18.97
C ASN A 58 -6.17 -8.91 -17.58
N ASN A 59 -5.66 -7.69 -17.51
CA ASN A 59 -5.57 -6.96 -16.26
C ASN A 59 -6.98 -6.58 -15.79
N VAL A 60 -7.31 -6.96 -14.55
CA VAL A 60 -8.54 -6.54 -13.87
C VAL A 60 -8.13 -5.66 -12.69
N PRO A 61 -8.63 -4.41 -12.60
CA PRO A 61 -8.33 -3.55 -11.47
C PRO A 61 -8.70 -4.25 -10.16
N SER A 62 -7.73 -4.40 -9.27
CA SER A 62 -7.96 -4.87 -7.91
C SER A 62 -7.92 -3.70 -6.93
N TYR A 63 -8.69 -3.82 -5.86
CA TYR A 63 -8.79 -2.84 -4.80
C TYR A 63 -8.41 -3.50 -3.48
N GLY A 64 -7.73 -2.74 -2.62
CA GLY A 64 -7.43 -3.10 -1.25
C GLY A 64 -7.83 -1.97 -0.31
N GLN A 65 -7.25 -1.99 0.89
CA GLN A 65 -7.51 -0.97 1.91
C GLN A 65 -6.24 -0.63 2.66
N ILE A 66 -6.13 0.64 3.08
CA ILE A 66 -5.03 1.10 3.94
C ILE A 66 -5.60 1.29 5.34
N SER A 67 -5.01 0.61 6.32
CA SER A 67 -5.43 0.70 7.71
C SER A 67 -4.24 0.92 8.63
N GLY A 68 -4.51 1.37 9.85
CA GLY A 68 -3.47 1.55 10.83
C GLY A 68 -3.92 2.43 11.98
N THR A 69 -2.95 2.98 12.68
CA THR A 69 -3.15 3.86 13.83
C THR A 69 -2.34 5.14 13.70
N VAL A 70 -2.84 6.21 14.30
CA VAL A 70 -2.12 7.47 14.48
C VAL A 70 -1.95 7.71 15.97
N THR A 71 -0.71 7.87 16.42
CA THR A 71 -0.35 8.08 17.82
C THR A 71 0.45 9.36 18.02
N ASP A 72 0.44 9.85 19.25
CA ASP A 72 1.29 10.93 19.73
C ASP A 72 2.72 10.41 19.93
N ALA A 73 3.70 11.10 19.37
CA ALA A 73 5.10 10.68 19.43
C ALA A 73 5.74 10.82 20.81
N ASP A 74 5.22 11.72 21.66
CA ASP A 74 5.81 12.01 22.96
C ASP A 74 5.32 11.02 24.03
N ASN A 75 4.04 10.62 23.97
CA ASN A 75 3.41 9.78 24.98
C ASN A 75 2.86 8.44 24.48
N GLY A 76 2.84 8.20 23.15
CA GLY A 76 2.34 6.97 22.54
C GLY A 76 0.80 6.83 22.56
N GLY A 77 0.08 7.83 23.05
CA GLY A 77 -1.38 7.84 23.13
C GLY A 77 -2.03 7.93 21.75
N PRO A 78 -3.26 7.42 21.58
CA PRO A 78 -3.97 7.51 20.31
C PRO A 78 -4.39 8.95 20.01
N ILE A 79 -4.20 9.39 18.76
CA ILE A 79 -4.72 10.68 18.30
C ILE A 79 -6.05 10.44 17.62
N SER A 80 -7.13 10.88 18.28
CA SER A 80 -8.49 10.86 17.71
C SER A 80 -8.72 12.10 16.86
N GLY A 81 -9.46 11.96 15.75
CA GLY A 81 -9.76 13.09 14.87
C GLY A 81 -8.64 13.48 13.91
N ALA A 82 -7.52 12.73 13.88
CA ALA A 82 -6.48 12.93 12.88
C ALA A 82 -7.03 12.57 11.49
N GLN A 83 -6.69 13.37 10.48
CA GLN A 83 -7.00 13.08 9.09
C GLN A 83 -5.84 12.30 8.48
N VAL A 84 -6.14 11.16 7.86
CA VAL A 84 -5.20 10.35 7.07
C VAL A 84 -5.66 10.34 5.62
N SER A 85 -4.80 10.72 4.69
CA SER A 85 -5.12 10.89 3.27
C SER A 85 -4.04 10.29 2.37
N ASP A 86 -4.43 9.65 1.28
CA ASP A 86 -3.51 9.20 0.22
C ASP A 86 -3.38 10.23 -0.94
N GLY A 87 -3.91 11.43 -0.73
CA GLY A 87 -3.98 12.50 -1.73
C GLY A 87 -5.31 12.55 -2.49
N THR A 88 -6.07 11.45 -2.52
CA THR A 88 -7.40 11.38 -3.17
C THR A 88 -8.49 11.02 -2.18
N ARG A 89 -8.26 9.97 -1.38
CA ARG A 89 -9.18 9.43 -0.38
C ARG A 89 -8.65 9.74 1.00
N SER A 90 -9.56 9.89 1.96
CA SER A 90 -9.21 10.21 3.34
C SER A 90 -10.10 9.49 4.34
N ALA A 91 -9.55 9.31 5.54
CA ALA A 91 -10.24 8.78 6.70
C ALA A 91 -9.89 9.63 7.93
N THR A 92 -10.79 9.64 8.91
CA THR A 92 -10.56 10.26 10.21
C THR A 92 -10.35 9.18 11.26
N THR A 93 -9.37 9.36 12.14
CA THR A 93 -9.10 8.39 13.19
C THR A 93 -10.18 8.36 14.26
N TYR A 94 -10.53 7.17 14.72
CA TYR A 94 -11.45 6.94 15.83
C TYR A 94 -10.80 7.28 17.19
N SER A 95 -11.52 7.12 18.30
CA SER A 95 -11.00 7.36 19.65
C SER A 95 -9.79 6.49 20.02
N THR A 96 -9.66 5.33 19.38
CA THR A 96 -8.53 4.40 19.49
C THR A 96 -7.34 4.79 18.60
N GLY A 97 -7.43 5.92 17.87
CA GLY A 97 -6.41 6.34 16.91
C GLY A 97 -6.41 5.52 15.62
N SER A 98 -7.28 4.53 15.48
CA SER A 98 -7.36 3.68 14.30
C SER A 98 -8.06 4.36 13.13
N TYR A 99 -7.70 4.02 11.90
CA TYR A 99 -8.35 4.49 10.68
C TYR A 99 -8.39 3.39 9.62
N THR A 100 -9.24 3.57 8.61
CA THR A 100 -9.29 2.71 7.41
C THR A 100 -9.69 3.54 6.20
N ILE A 101 -8.88 3.48 5.15
CA ILE A 101 -9.18 4.02 3.82
C ILE A 101 -9.50 2.81 2.93
N SER A 102 -10.77 2.67 2.55
CA SER A 102 -11.25 1.58 1.68
C SER A 102 -11.12 1.93 0.20
N ASP A 103 -11.38 0.93 -0.64
CA ASP A 103 -11.46 1.05 -2.11
C ASP A 103 -10.21 1.70 -2.71
N VAL A 104 -9.03 1.27 -2.25
CA VAL A 104 -7.74 1.72 -2.77
C VAL A 104 -7.35 0.86 -3.96
N PRO A 105 -7.27 1.41 -5.19
CA PRO A 105 -6.73 0.63 -6.30
C PRO A 105 -5.34 0.09 -5.96
N GLN A 106 -4.99 -1.08 -6.47
CA GLN A 106 -3.64 -1.63 -6.33
C GLN A 106 -2.61 -0.63 -6.87
N GLY A 107 -1.57 -0.35 -6.09
CA GLY A 107 -0.58 0.66 -6.45
C GLY A 107 0.22 1.19 -5.27
N SER A 108 1.14 2.11 -5.57
CA SER A 108 1.97 2.79 -4.55
C SER A 108 1.42 4.18 -4.26
N TYR A 109 1.19 4.49 -2.99
CA TYR A 109 0.57 5.73 -2.52
C TYR A 109 1.41 6.39 -1.43
N THR A 110 1.51 7.72 -1.45
CA THR A 110 2.03 8.49 -0.33
C THR A 110 0.88 8.88 0.59
N VAL A 111 0.81 8.20 1.74
CA VAL A 111 -0.21 8.42 2.76
C VAL A 111 0.31 9.44 3.77
N THR A 112 -0.49 10.45 4.07
CA THR A 112 -0.17 11.54 4.99
C THR A 112 -1.17 11.59 6.12
N ALA A 113 -0.67 11.55 7.37
CA ALA A 113 -1.45 11.79 8.57
C ALA A 113 -1.21 13.22 9.09
N SER A 114 -2.30 13.87 9.50
CA SER A 114 -2.28 15.24 10.04
C SER A 114 -3.33 15.41 11.13
N ALA A 115 -3.01 16.25 12.12
CA ALA A 115 -3.92 16.62 13.19
C ALA A 115 -3.61 18.05 13.64
N SER A 116 -4.60 18.74 14.22
CA SER A 116 -4.38 20.06 14.83
C SER A 116 -3.35 19.97 15.94
N ASP A 117 -2.46 20.96 16.02
CA ASP A 117 -1.37 21.01 17.01
C ASP A 117 -0.30 19.92 16.87
N TYR A 118 -0.28 19.19 15.74
CA TYR A 118 0.76 18.21 15.43
C TYR A 118 1.44 18.51 14.08
N GLN A 119 2.71 18.15 13.98
CA GLN A 119 3.41 18.12 12.70
C GLN A 119 2.93 16.91 11.89
N SER A 120 2.53 17.15 10.63
CA SER A 120 2.11 16.08 9.72
C SER A 120 3.24 15.11 9.40
N SER A 121 2.90 13.86 9.15
CA SER A 121 3.85 12.81 8.77
C SER A 121 3.34 12.06 7.54
N SER A 122 4.25 11.68 6.64
CA SER A 122 3.93 10.97 5.41
C SER A 122 4.73 9.68 5.28
N LYS A 123 4.13 8.67 4.64
CA LYS A 123 4.72 7.35 4.40
C LYS A 123 4.25 6.79 3.07
N THR A 124 5.16 6.16 2.33
CA THR A 124 4.78 5.41 1.13
C THR A 124 4.26 4.03 1.51
N VAL A 125 3.13 3.64 0.94
CA VAL A 125 2.45 2.36 1.16
C VAL A 125 2.14 1.74 -0.20
N THR A 126 2.48 0.47 -0.38
CA THR A 126 2.00 -0.32 -1.52
C THR A 126 0.72 -1.03 -1.11
N VAL A 127 -0.34 -0.84 -1.89
CA VAL A 127 -1.58 -1.59 -1.77
C VAL A 127 -1.55 -2.75 -2.74
N GLU A 128 -1.66 -3.95 -2.18
CA GLU A 128 -1.79 -5.20 -2.90
C GLU A 128 -3.28 -5.57 -3.04
N ALA A 129 -3.58 -6.44 -4.00
CA ALA A 129 -4.93 -6.92 -4.26
C ALA A 129 -5.54 -7.66 -3.06
N ASP A 130 -6.77 -7.33 -2.68
CA ASP A 130 -7.57 -7.99 -1.63
C ASP A 130 -6.89 -8.08 -0.24
N GLU A 131 -5.78 -7.36 -0.01
CA GLU A 131 -5.08 -7.30 1.26
C GLU A 131 -5.16 -5.91 1.91
N ALA A 132 -5.11 -5.91 3.25
CA ALA A 132 -5.06 -4.68 4.04
C ALA A 132 -3.60 -4.25 4.24
N SER A 133 -3.19 -3.19 3.55
CA SER A 133 -1.89 -2.58 3.80
C SER A 133 -1.90 -1.78 5.09
N THR A 134 -0.88 -1.99 5.92
CA THR A 134 -0.78 -1.32 7.23
C THR A 134 0.14 -0.10 7.17
N ALA A 135 -0.36 1.05 7.62
CA ALA A 135 0.43 2.27 7.82
C ALA A 135 0.13 2.91 9.18
N ASN A 136 1.07 2.76 10.11
CA ASN A 136 1.03 3.46 11.39
C ASN A 136 1.83 4.77 11.30
N PHE A 137 1.30 5.80 11.94
CA PHE A 137 1.90 7.12 12.03
C PHE A 137 2.09 7.50 13.50
N SER A 138 3.20 8.17 13.77
CA SER A 138 3.45 8.83 15.05
C SER A 138 3.68 10.31 14.76
N LEU A 139 2.82 11.19 15.27
CA LEU A 139 2.88 12.62 15.02
C LEU A 139 3.51 13.35 16.21
N THR A 140 4.41 14.28 15.93
CA THR A 140 5.07 15.10 16.96
C THR A 140 4.22 16.33 17.26
N PRO A 141 3.84 16.59 18.52
CA PRO A 141 3.14 17.83 18.88
C PRO A 141 3.95 19.06 18.47
N VAL A 142 3.27 20.10 17.97
CA VAL A 142 3.86 21.41 17.76
C VAL A 142 3.91 22.10 19.13
N PRO A 143 5.11 22.42 19.67
CA PRO A 143 5.20 23.04 20.98
C PRO A 143 4.51 24.41 20.98
N ASN A 144 3.64 24.65 21.97
CA ASN A 144 3.09 25.99 22.18
C ASN A 144 4.21 26.99 22.48
N GLN A 145 4.28 28.08 21.73
CA GLN A 145 5.25 29.14 21.96
C GLN A 145 4.60 30.27 22.77
N ALA A 146 5.23 30.66 23.88
CA ALA A 146 4.74 31.78 24.69
C ALA A 146 4.73 33.09 23.88
N PRO A 147 3.74 33.98 24.09
CA PRO A 147 3.77 35.33 23.51
C PRO A 147 5.05 36.07 23.92
N VAL A 148 5.78 36.62 22.96
CA VAL A 148 6.97 37.44 23.23
C VAL A 148 6.54 38.89 23.42
N LEU A 149 6.90 39.49 24.56
CA LEU A 149 6.74 40.93 24.76
C LEU A 149 7.71 41.68 23.84
N SER A 150 7.21 42.69 23.12
CA SER A 150 8.10 43.63 22.44
C SER A 150 8.95 44.37 23.50
N PRO A 151 10.27 44.51 23.31
CA PRO A 151 11.09 45.28 24.23
C PRO A 151 10.56 46.71 24.36
N ILE A 152 10.08 47.09 25.54
CA ILE A 152 9.62 48.46 25.83
C ILE A 152 10.78 49.41 26.17
N GLY A 153 11.97 48.83 26.44
CA GLY A 153 13.20 49.52 26.86
C GLY A 153 13.13 50.06 28.28
N ASP A 154 14.31 50.28 28.89
CA ASP A 154 14.39 50.97 30.18
C ASP A 154 13.91 52.42 30.02
N LYS A 155 13.18 52.92 31.02
CA LYS A 155 12.70 54.30 31.06
C LYS A 155 13.34 55.01 32.24
N ASN A 156 14.10 56.07 31.96
CA ASN A 156 14.58 57.00 32.98
C ASN A 156 13.56 58.12 33.14
N ILE A 157 13.08 58.34 34.36
CA ILE A 157 12.10 59.37 34.69
C ILE A 157 12.52 60.12 35.95
N ALA A 158 12.26 61.42 36.00
CA ALA A 158 12.49 62.21 37.20
C ALA A 158 11.37 61.98 38.24
N GLU A 159 11.72 62.07 39.52
CA GLU A 159 10.73 61.97 40.60
C GLU A 159 9.59 62.98 40.41
N GLY A 160 8.35 62.52 40.60
CA GLY A 160 7.14 63.34 40.43
C GLY A 160 6.56 63.40 39.01
N LEU A 161 7.20 62.79 38.01
CA LEU A 161 6.65 62.68 36.65
C LEU A 161 5.90 61.36 36.45
N LEU A 162 4.80 61.42 35.69
CA LEU A 162 4.04 60.24 35.28
C LEU A 162 4.77 59.50 34.15
N LEU A 163 5.02 58.21 34.35
CA LEU A 163 5.51 57.32 33.30
C LEU A 163 4.35 56.97 32.36
N ARG A 164 4.50 57.27 31.07
CA ARG A 164 3.58 56.88 29.99
C ARG A 164 4.28 55.97 29.00
#